data_AF-A0A1V5PJM3-F1
#
_entry.id   AF-A0A1V5PJM3-F1
#
_cell.length_a   1.000
_cell.length_b   1.000
_cell.length_c   1.000
_cell.angle_alpha   90.00
_cell.angle_beta   90.00
_cell.angle_gamma   90.00
#
_symmetry.space_group_name_H-M   'P 1'
#
loop_
_entity.id
_entity.type
_entity.pdbx_description
1 polymer ?
#
loop_
_entity_poly.entity_id
_entity_poly.type
_entity_poly.pdbx_seq_one_letter_code
_entity_poly.pdbx_strand_id
1 'polypeptide(L)' 'MSFKNIKGHSRIISLLQRSIMSGRIAYSYLFVGPESTGKKTTALNFAKVLN' A
#
# COMPACT_ATOMS: atom_id res chain seq x y z
N MET A 1 3.97 9.68 -7.09
CA MET A 1 2.67 9.67 -6.38
C MET A 1 2.91 9.22 -4.96
N SER A 2 2.27 9.87 -3.99
CA SER A 2 2.50 9.59 -2.57
C SER A 2 1.28 8.91 -1.97
N PHE A 3 1.49 8.04 -0.98
CA PHE A 3 0.42 7.52 -0.11
C PHE A 3 -0.46 8.64 0.47
N LYS A 4 0.04 9.89 0.52
CA LYS A 4 -0.70 11.10 0.90
C LYS A 4 -2.02 11.32 0.15
N ASN A 5 -2.14 10.83 -1.09
CA ASN A 5 -3.35 11.04 -1.89
C ASN A 5 -4.42 9.94 -1.65
N ILE A 6 -4.11 8.92 -0.85
CA ILE A 6 -5.05 7.85 -0.51
C ILE A 6 -5.83 8.30 0.73
N LYS A 7 -7.13 8.52 0.56
CA LYS A 7 -8.04 8.85 1.67
C LYS A 7 -8.44 7.55 2.39
N GLY A 8 -8.32 7.53 3.71
CA GLY A 8 -8.54 6.33 4.52
C GLY A 8 -7.35 5.36 4.49
N HIS A 9 -7.56 4.10 4.90
CA HIS A 9 -6.51 3.05 4.86
C HIS A 9 -5.23 3.36 5.66
N SER A 10 -5.30 4.28 6.63
CA SER A 10 -4.14 4.76 7.41
C SER A 10 -3.35 3.63 8.07
N ARG A 11 -4.05 2.65 8.65
CA ARG A 11 -3.43 1.48 9.28
C ARG A 11 -2.60 0.66 8.28
N ILE A 12 -3.17 0.29 7.13
CA ILE A 12 -2.46 -0.55 6.16
C ILE A 12 -1.34 0.23 5.47
N ILE A 13 -1.54 1.52 5.16
CA ILE A 13 -0.49 2.39 4.60
C ILE A 13 0.70 2.46 5.56
N SER A 14 0.45 2.66 6.85
CA SER A 14 1.53 2.72 7.85
C SER A 14 2.31 1.40 7.94
N LEU A 15 1.64 0.26 7.74
CA LEU A 15 2.26 -1.05 7.75
C LEU A 15 3.14 -1.28 6.52
N LEU A 16 2.64 -0.90 5.32
CA LEU A 16 3.40 -0.94 4.08
C LEU A 16 4.62 0.00 4.11
N GLN A 17 4.48 1.20 4.68
CA GLN A 17 5.61 2.12 4.86
C GLN A 17 6.66 1.52 5.81
N ARG A 18 6.24 0.93 6.92
CA ARG A 18 7.17 0.25 7.84
C ARG A 18 7.87 -0.96 7.20
N SER A 19 7.21 -1.73 6.35
CA SER A 19 7.85 -2.87 5.66
C SER A 19 8.94 -2.39 4.70
N ILE A 20 8.71 -1.27 4.01
CA ILE A 20 9.73 -0.62 3.17
C ILE A 20 10.90 -0.14 4.04
N MET A 21 10.63 0.64 5.08
CA MET A 21 11.67 1.22 5.94
C MET A 21 12.52 0.17 6.65
N SER A 22 11.95 -0.98 7.00
CA SER A 22 12.65 -2.09 7.65
C SER A 22 13.32 -3.06 6.66
N GLY A 23 13.14 -2.89 5.35
CA GLY A 23 13.59 -3.84 4.33
C GLY A 23 12.88 -5.20 4.37
N ARG A 24 11.85 -5.36 5.20
CA ARG A 24 11.11 -6.62 5.38
C ARG A 24 9.87 -6.65 4.49
N ILE A 25 10.09 -6.72 3.18
CA ILE A 25 9.02 -6.77 2.17
C ILE A 25 8.61 -8.22 1.95
N ALA A 26 7.30 -8.50 2.00
CA ALA A 26 6.79 -9.83 1.69
C ALA A 26 6.86 -10.10 0.19
N TYR A 27 6.98 -11.38 -0.18
CA TYR A 27 7.03 -11.79 -1.60
C TYR A 27 5.75 -11.42 -2.37
N SER A 28 4.60 -11.47 -1.71
CA SER A 28 3.31 -11.17 -2.32
C SER A 28 2.35 -10.49 -1.35
N TYR A 29 1.45 -9.67 -1.89
CA TYR A 29 0.41 -8.96 -1.15
C TYR A 29 -0.94 -9.13 -1.86
N LEU A 30 -1.98 -9.44 -1.09
CA LEU A 30 -3.36 -9.50 -1.57
C LEU A 30 -4.18 -8.34 -0.99
N PHE A 31 -4.80 -7.53 -1.85
CA PHE A 31 -5.62 -6.38 -1.46
C PHE A 31 -7.11 -6.69 -1.62
N VAL A 32 -7.80 -7.04 -0.52
CA VAL A 32 -9.22 -7.47 -0.52
C VAL A 32 -10.13 -6.43 0.14
N GLY A 33 -11.38 -6.36 -0.32
CA GLY A 33 -12.43 -5.51 0.25
C GLY A 33 -13.46 -5.06 -0.80
N PRO A 34 -14.46 -4.23 -0.42
CA PRO A 34 -15.53 -3.77 -1.31
C PRO A 34 -15.01 -3.04 -2.54
N GLU A 35 -15.77 -3.05 -3.64
CA GLU A 35 -15.41 -2.35 -4.87
C GLU A 35 -15.22 -0.84 -4.65
N SER A 36 -14.39 -0.22 -5.49
CA SER A 36 -14.15 1.23 -5.48
C SER A 36 -13.57 1.83 -4.18
N THR A 37 -13.08 1.02 -3.25
CA THR A 37 -12.46 1.48 -1.98
C THR A 37 -10.98 1.88 -2.10
N GLY A 38 -10.40 1.95 -3.29
CA GLY A 38 -9.01 2.38 -3.49
C GLY A 38 -7.94 1.27 -3.40
N LYS A 39 -8.34 -0.01 -3.31
CA LYS A 39 -7.43 -1.18 -3.23
C LYS A 39 -6.36 -1.21 -4.34
N LYS A 40 -6.79 -1.08 -5.60
CA LYS A 40 -5.91 -1.03 -6.78
C LYS A 40 -4.96 0.16 -6.72
N THR A 41 -5.46 1.32 -6.31
CA THR A 41 -4.67 2.54 -6.16
C THR A 41 -3.57 2.35 -5.10
N THR A 42 -3.90 1.75 -3.95
CA THR A 42 -2.91 1.45 -2.90
C THR A 42 -1.85 0.46 -3.39
N ALA A 43 -2.26 -0.62 -4.04
CA ALA A 43 -1.35 -1.63 -4.58
C ALA A 43 -0.36 -1.04 -5.60
N LEU A 44 -0.86 -0.24 -6.56
CA LEU A 44 -0.02 0.40 -7.57
C LEU A 44 0.95 1.44 -6.98
N ASN A 45 0.51 2.24 -6.00
CA ASN A 45 1.40 3.18 -5.34
C ASN A 45 2.49 2.46 -4.54
N PHE A 46 2.17 1.36 -3.88
CA PHE A 46 3.16 0.55 -3.17
C PHE A 46 4.19 -0.07 -4.14
N ALA A 47 3.73 -0.69 -5.22
CA ALA A 47 4.62 -1.27 -6.24
C ALA A 47 5.56 -0.22 -6.87
N LYS A 48 5.08 1.00 -7.10
CA LYS A 48 5.90 2.12 -7.60
C LYS A 48 6.97 2.61 -6.64
N VAL A 49 6.85 2.33 -5.34
CA VAL A 49 7.87 2.70 -4.34
C VAL A 49 8.96 1.63 -4.25
N LEU A 50 8.67 0.40 -4.68
CA LEU A 50 9.60 -0.72 -4.65
C LEU A 50 10.49 -0.84 -5.90
N ASN A 51 10.11 -0.19 -7.00
CA ASN A 51 10.90 -0.07 -8.23
C ASN A 51 11.59 1.30 -8.26
#